data_AF-A0A7K9RTH7-F1
#
_entry.id   AF-A0A7K9RTH7-F1
#
_cell.length_a   1.000
_cell.length_b   1.000
_cell.length_c   1.000
_cell.angle_alpha   90.00
_cell.angle_beta   90.00
_cell.angle_gamma   90.00
#
_symmetry.space_group_name_H-M   'P 1'
#
loop_
_entity.id
_entity.type
_entity.pdbx_description
1 polymer ?
#
loop_
_entity_poly.entity_id
_entity_poly.type
_entity_poly.pdbx_seq_one_letter_code
_entity_poly.pdbx_strand_id
1 'polypeptide(L)' 'EILVLGTGDRVERLHPATLKQMRECGIAVEVQDTANACATFNFLMNERRVVAAGLIPP' A
#
# COMPACT_ATOMS: atom_id res chain seq x y z
N GLU A 1 8.85 4.50 6.15
CA GLU A 1 8.59 3.16 5.58
C GLU A 1 7.35 3.21 4.69
N ILE A 2 7.25 2.39 3.64
CA ILE A 2 6.13 2.44 2.69
C ILE A 2 5.23 1.22 2.87
N LEU A 3 3.92 1.43 2.93
CA LEU A 3 2.89 0.41 2.89
C LEU A 3 2.13 0.53 1.57
N VAL A 4 2.20 -0.51 0.74
CA VAL A 4 1.38 -0.62 -0.48
C VAL A 4 0.12 -1.41 -0.16
N LEU A 5 -1.05 -0.85 -0.39
CA LEU A 5 -2.34 -1.50 -0.14
C LEU A 5 -3.07 -1.77 -1.44
N GLY A 6 -3.23 -3.05 -1.78
CA GLY A 6 -4.07 -3.56 -2.85
C GLY A 6 -5.50 -3.81 -2.36
N THR A 7 -6.47 -3.11 -2.94
CA THR A 7 -7.88 -3.13 -2.50
C THR A 7 -8.79 -4.07 -3.32
N GLY A 8 -8.20 -5.01 -4.08
CA GLY A 8 -8.90 -5.94 -4.95
C GLY A 8 -8.90 -5.47 -6.40
N ASP A 9 -10.00 -5.67 -7.11
CA ASP A 9 -10.15 -5.30 -8.54
C ASP A 9 -10.15 -3.78 -8.79
N ARG A 10 -10.39 -2.98 -7.76
CA ARG A 10 -10.49 -1.51 -7.88
C ARG A 10 -9.85 -0.83 -6.69
N VAL A 11 -9.43 0.41 -6.91
CA VAL A 11 -8.94 1.30 -5.85
C VAL A 11 -10.10 1.72 -4.97
N GLU A 12 -10.09 1.29 -3.71
CA GLU A 12 -11.05 1.75 -2.69
C GLU A 12 -10.40 2.78 -1.77
N ARG A 13 -11.16 3.81 -1.38
CA ARG A 13 -10.63 4.85 -0.49
C ARG A 13 -10.61 4.36 0.95
N LEU A 14 -9.43 4.38 1.55
CA LEU A 14 -9.27 4.21 2.99
C LEU A 14 -9.93 5.34 3.77
N HIS A 15 -10.44 5.00 4.95
CA HIS A 15 -10.98 6.00 5.86
C HIS A 15 -9.88 7.01 6.26
N PRO A 16 -10.16 8.33 6.25
CA PRO A 16 -9.14 9.36 6.51
C PRO A 16 -8.44 9.21 7.86
N ALA A 17 -9.16 8.70 8.88
CA ALA A 17 -8.57 8.44 10.19
C ALA A 17 -7.44 7.40 10.14
N THR A 18 -7.59 6.36 9.31
CA THR A 18 -6.56 5.33 9.11
C THR A 18 -5.32 5.91 8.43
N LEU A 19 -5.51 6.72 7.38
CA LEU A 19 -4.39 7.40 6.70
C LEU A 19 -3.66 8.37 7.63
N LYS A 20 -4.40 9.09 8.49
CA LYS A 20 -3.84 9.98 9.49
C LYS A 20 -2.99 9.20 10.50
N GLN A 21 -3.52 8.12 11.05
CA GLN A 21 -2.81 7.29 12.02
C GLN A 21 -1.52 6.70 11.41
N MET A 22 -1.57 6.22 10.17
CA MET A 22 -0.38 5.69 9.49
C MET A 22 0.69 6.77 9.28
N ARG A 23 0.28 7.99 8.93
CA ARG A 23 1.19 9.14 8.82
C ARG A 23 1.80 9.53 10.16
N GLU A 24 1.02 9.50 11.25
CA GLU A 24 1.52 9.75 12.61
C GLU A 24 2.57 8.72 13.03
N CYS A 25 2.46 7.48 12.53
CA CYS A 25 3.48 6.44 12.68
C CYS A 25 4.68 6.58 11.73
N GLY A 26 4.73 7.58 10.84
CA GLY A 26 5.80 7.75 9.85
C GLY A 26 5.73 6.78 8.66
N ILE A 27 4.56 6.17 8.45
CA ILE A 27 4.32 5.19 7.37
C ILE A 27 3.57 5.88 6.22
N ALA A 28 4.17 5.86 5.04
CA ALA A 28 3.52 6.33 3.82
C ALA A 28 2.65 5.21 3.25
N VAL A 29 1.35 5.47 3.04
CA VAL A 29 0.41 4.49 2.49
C VAL A 29 0.06 4.83 1.06
N GLU A 30 0.28 3.89 0.15
CA GLU A 30 -0.15 3.96 -1.25
C GLU A 30 -1.29 2.98 -1.48
N VAL A 31 -2.43 3.46 -1.96
CA VAL A 31 -3.60 2.61 -2.21
C VAL A 31 -3.79 2.43 -3.71
N GLN A 32 -3.84 1.17 -4.14
CA GLN A 32 -3.97 0.76 -5.53
C GLN A 32 -4.94 -0.43 -5.62
N ASP A 33 -5.32 -0.84 -6.84
CA ASP A 33 -5.84 -2.18 -7.06
C ASP A 33 -4.73 -3.21 -6.80
N THR A 34 -5.12 -4.45 -6.55
CA THR A 34 -4.18 -5.49 -6.11
C THR A 34 -3.13 -5.83 -7.16
N ALA A 35 -3.47 -5.78 -8.45
CA ALA A 35 -2.50 -6.07 -9.51
C ALA A 35 -1.39 -5.00 -9.55
N ASN A 36 -1.77 -3.72 -9.49
CA ASN A 36 -0.81 -2.62 -9.45
C ASN A 36 -0.04 -2.58 -8.13
N ALA A 37 -0.68 -2.86 -6.99
CA ALA A 37 -0.02 -2.95 -5.69
C ALA A 37 1.10 -4.01 -5.68
N CYS A 38 0.86 -5.18 -6.28
CA CYS A 38 1.87 -6.23 -6.44
C CYS A 38 3.07 -5.73 -7.26
N ALA A 39 2.82 -5.03 -8.37
CA ALA A 39 3.89 -4.49 -9.20
C ALA A 39 4.74 -3.45 -8.46
N THR A 40 4.10 -2.52 -7.75
CA THR A 40 4.76 -1.49 -6.94
C THR A 40 5.57 -2.11 -5.80
N PHE A 41 5.01 -3.09 -5.09
CA PHE A 41 5.73 -3.83 -4.05
C PHE A 41 6.98 -4.51 -4.60
N ASN A 42 6.87 -5.22 -5.72
CA ASN A 42 8.00 -5.89 -6.36
C ASN A 42 9.10 -4.89 -6.77
N PHE A 43 8.71 -3.75 -7.31
CA PHE A 43 9.63 -2.67 -7.67
C PHE A 43 10.38 -2.14 -6.43
N LEU A 44 9.65 -1.76 -5.38
CA LEU A 44 10.24 -1.22 -4.14
C LEU A 44 11.11 -2.25 -3.40
N MET A 45 10.71 -3.51 -3.42
CA MET A 45 11.48 -4.61 -2.84
C MET A 45 12.79 -4.82 -3.62
N ASN A 46 12.76 -4.74 -4.95
CA ASN A 46 13.96 -4.83 -5.78
C ASN A 46 14.93 -3.66 -5.55
N GLU A 47 14.42 -2.46 -5.25
CA GLU A 47 15.22 -1.32 -4.80
C GLU A 47 15.77 -1.47 -3.36
N ARG A 48 15.49 -2.59 -2.69
CA ARG A 48 15.86 -2.86 -1.28
C ARG A 48 15.33 -1.79 -0.32
N ARG A 49 14.16 -1.21 -0.62
CA ARG A 49 13.48 -0.28 0.28
C ARG A 49 12.74 -1.04 1.36
N VAL A 50 12.56 -0.43 2.53
CA VAL A 50 11.72 -0.98 3.59
C VAL A 50 10.26 -0.77 3.21
N VAL A 51 9.66 -1.81 2.66
CA VAL A 51 8.29 -1.82 2.13
C VAL A 51 7.50 -2.99 2.72
N ALA A 52 6.24 -2.72 3.04
CA ALA A 52 5.23 -3.73 3.38
C ALA A 52 4.09 -3.68 2.36
N ALA A 53 3.37 -4.79 2.19
CA ALA A 53 2.19 -4.84 1.33
C ALA A 53 1.01 -5.52 2.04
N GLY A 54 -0.19 -4.96 1.88
CA GLY A 54 -1.45 -5.60 2.21
C GLY A 54 -2.26 -5.80 0.94
N LEU A 55 -2.59 -7.04 0.58
CA LEU A 55 -3.19 -7.36 -0.72
C LEU A 55 -4.51 -8.10 -0.49
N ILE A 56 -5.61 -7.49 -0.94
CA ILE A 56 -6.93 -8.12 -0.93
C ILE A 56 -7.08 -8.86 -2.26
N PRO A 57 -7.33 -10.18 -2.26
CA PRO A 57 -7.58 -10.91 -3.51
C PRO A 57 -8.87 -10.39 -4.17
N PRO A 58 -8.94 -10.44 -5.51
CA PRO A 58 -10.14 -10.08 -6.24
C PRO A 58 -11.31 -11.05 -5.95
#